data_AF-A0A2B2BX84-F1
#
_entry.id   AF-A0A2B2BX84-F1
#
_cell.length_a   1.000
_cell.length_b   1.000
_cell.length_c   1.000
_cell.angle_alpha   90.00
_cell.angle_beta   90.00
_cell.angle_gamma   90.00
#
_symmetry.space_group_name_H-M   'P 1'
#
loop_
_entity.id
_entity.type
_entity.pdbx_description
1 polymer ?
#
loop_
_entity_poly.entity_id
_entity_poly.type
_entity_poly.pdbx_seq_one_letter_code
_entity_poly.pdbx_strand_id
1 'polypeptide(L)'
;MEKEQARLLADFMENSASAVYEIQKLETSGGRLLKFHQWTNGKPTLAAFEITKPDSDTGYYFVFIDWHQNDNYYLVVYAHDRSTTCAEIRQIQEIDGAPHLIWTYKPFKRDGKNDQRKAYFKQMFGSTTIQIKLPSSALEVEKFLGQVFKLCQNRLMADRIVEKFKLE
;
A
#
# COMPACT_ATOMS: atom_id res chain seq x y z
N MET A 1 -9.02 2.32 -9.11
CA MET A 1 -8.65 3.70 -9.45
C MET A 1 -8.59 3.75 -10.96
N GLU A 2 -8.89 4.89 -11.54
CA GLU A 2 -8.77 5.04 -12.99
C GLU A 2 -7.30 4.93 -13.40
N LYS A 3 -7.05 4.48 -14.63
CA LYS A 3 -5.70 4.28 -15.15
C LYS A 3 -4.85 5.56 -15.09
N GLU A 4 -5.44 6.70 -15.45
CA GLU A 4 -4.75 8.00 -15.42
C GLU A 4 -4.36 8.42 -14.00
N GLN A 5 -5.20 8.13 -12.99
CA GLN A 5 -4.86 8.39 -11.59
C GLN A 5 -3.68 7.52 -11.13
N ALA A 6 -3.67 6.24 -11.52
CA ALA A 6 -2.56 5.34 -11.24
C ALA A 6 -1.26 5.81 -11.93
N ARG A 7 -1.39 6.29 -13.17
CA ARG A 7 -0.26 6.79 -13.97
C ARG A 7 0.35 8.04 -13.36
N LEU A 8 -0.47 9.04 -13.03
CA LEU A 8 0.00 10.26 -12.38
C LEU A 8 0.72 9.97 -11.06
N LEU A 9 0.19 9.07 -10.24
CA LEU A 9 0.84 8.69 -8.99
C LEU A 9 2.18 7.96 -9.23
N ALA A 10 2.23 7.04 -10.19
CA ALA A 10 3.47 6.37 -10.57
C ALA A 10 4.51 7.36 -11.12
N ASP A 11 4.09 8.32 -11.96
CA ASP A 11 4.94 9.37 -12.52
C ASP A 11 5.51 10.24 -11.39
N PHE A 12 4.71 10.60 -10.37
CA PHE A 12 5.23 11.34 -9.21
C PHE A 12 6.26 10.53 -8.42
N MET A 13 6.04 9.24 -8.22
CA MET A 13 6.99 8.39 -7.49
C MET A 13 8.32 8.25 -8.24
N GLU A 14 8.27 8.04 -9.56
CA GLU A 14 9.47 7.90 -10.40
C GLU A 14 10.32 9.17 -10.45
N ASN A 15 9.67 10.35 -10.40
CA ASN A 15 10.35 11.64 -10.45
C ASN A 15 10.59 12.27 -9.08
N SER A 16 10.30 11.56 -7.99
CA SER A 16 10.50 12.08 -6.64
C SER A 16 11.93 11.87 -6.15
N ALA A 17 12.41 12.84 -5.39
CA ALA A 17 13.58 12.70 -4.54
C ALA A 17 13.10 12.71 -3.08
N SER A 18 13.61 11.80 -2.28
CA SER A 18 13.32 11.72 -0.85
C SER A 18 14.62 11.61 -0.07
N ALA A 19 14.70 12.29 1.07
CA ALA A 19 15.81 12.14 2.01
C ALA A 19 15.62 10.94 2.94
N VAL A 20 14.40 10.41 3.01
CA VAL A 20 14.00 9.35 3.95
C VAL A 20 13.83 7.99 3.26
N TYR A 21 13.40 7.99 2.00
CA TYR A 21 13.11 6.77 1.25
C TYR A 21 14.00 6.65 0.02
N GLU A 22 14.48 5.43 -0.23
CA GLU A 22 15.01 5.06 -1.54
C GLU A 22 13.87 4.47 -2.36
N ILE A 23 13.70 4.95 -3.60
CA ILE A 23 12.62 4.55 -4.49
C ILE A 23 13.26 3.99 -5.76
N GLN A 24 13.13 2.68 -5.96
CA GLN A 24 13.67 1.99 -7.13
C GLN A 24 12.52 1.44 -7.98
N LYS A 25 12.39 1.90 -9.22
CA LYS A 25 11.42 1.33 -10.17
C LYS A 25 11.86 -0.07 -10.60
N LEU A 26 10.94 -1.01 -10.56
CA LEU A 26 11.15 -2.37 -11.04
C LEU A 26 10.93 -2.45 -12.55
N GLU A 27 11.72 -3.28 -13.21
CA GLU A 27 11.56 -3.54 -14.63
C GLU A 27 10.23 -4.27 -14.91
N THR A 28 9.55 -3.84 -15.97
CA THR A 28 8.38 -4.54 -16.50
C THR A 28 8.67 -4.96 -17.94
N SER A 29 8.17 -6.12 -18.34
CA SER A 29 8.33 -6.65 -19.70
C SER A 29 6.96 -6.77 -20.36
N GLY A 30 6.76 -6.06 -21.48
CA GLY A 30 5.46 -6.02 -22.16
C GLY A 30 4.31 -5.54 -21.26
N GLY A 31 4.58 -4.59 -20.36
CA GLY A 31 3.60 -4.07 -19.40
C GLY A 31 3.21 -5.05 -18.30
N ARG A 32 4.10 -6.00 -17.94
CA ARG A 32 3.86 -7.01 -16.91
C ARG A 32 5.05 -7.12 -15.98
N LEU A 33 4.77 -7.35 -14.69
CA LEU A 33 5.78 -7.64 -13.68
C LEU A 33 6.01 -9.15 -13.61
N LEU A 34 7.16 -9.61 -14.09
CA LEU A 34 7.49 -11.04 -14.19
C LEU A 34 8.19 -11.54 -12.93
N LYS A 35 7.88 -12.78 -12.51
CA LYS A 35 8.56 -13.50 -11.41
C LYS A 35 8.57 -12.74 -10.07
N PHE A 36 7.63 -11.83 -9.86
CA PHE A 36 7.51 -11.06 -8.62
C PHE A 36 6.73 -11.83 -7.54
N HIS A 37 5.47 -12.16 -7.84
CA HIS A 37 4.61 -12.99 -7.00
C HIS A 37 3.61 -13.74 -7.88
N GLN A 38 3.17 -14.93 -7.48
CA GLN A 38 2.27 -15.77 -8.31
C GLN A 38 0.97 -15.03 -8.72
N TRP A 39 0.47 -14.15 -7.85
CA TRP A 39 -0.75 -13.39 -8.11
C TRP A 39 -0.56 -12.18 -9.02
N THR A 40 0.67 -11.71 -9.25
CA THR A 40 0.95 -10.61 -10.19
C THR A 40 1.26 -11.12 -11.59
N ASN A 41 1.71 -12.38 -11.72
CA ASN A 41 2.14 -12.95 -12.99
C ASN A 41 1.03 -12.89 -14.05
N GLY A 42 1.38 -12.35 -15.23
CA GLY A 42 0.48 -12.26 -16.39
C GLY A 42 -0.49 -11.07 -16.37
N LYS A 43 -0.60 -10.34 -15.24
CA LYS A 43 -1.52 -9.20 -15.12
C LYS A 43 -0.88 -7.91 -15.63
N PRO A 44 -1.66 -7.03 -16.29
CA PRO A 44 -1.18 -5.70 -16.70
C PRO A 44 -0.69 -4.90 -15.48
N THR A 45 0.57 -4.51 -15.51
CA THR A 45 1.22 -3.71 -14.46
C THR A 45 1.70 -2.41 -15.10
N LEU A 46 1.21 -1.29 -14.58
CA LEU A 46 1.56 0.04 -15.05
C LEU A 46 2.97 0.45 -14.59
N ALA A 47 3.24 0.25 -13.30
CA ALA A 47 4.52 0.48 -12.69
C ALA A 47 4.62 -0.34 -11.41
N ALA A 48 5.84 -0.64 -10.99
CA ALA A 48 6.12 -1.20 -9.68
C ALA A 48 7.39 -0.57 -9.11
N PHE A 49 7.41 -0.37 -7.81
CA PHE A 49 8.52 0.26 -7.10
C PHE A 49 8.89 -0.57 -5.88
N GLU A 50 10.17 -0.76 -5.66
CA GLU A 50 10.74 -1.10 -4.36
C GLU A 50 10.99 0.20 -3.60
N ILE A 51 10.48 0.27 -2.37
CA ILE A 51 10.62 1.44 -1.52
C ILE A 51 11.16 1.00 -0.18
N THR A 52 12.36 1.44 0.14
CA THR A 52 13.05 1.12 1.38
C THR A 52 13.26 2.39 2.21
N LYS A 53 13.25 2.22 3.53
CA LYS A 53 13.67 3.25 4.49
C LYS A 53 14.98 2.78 5.12
N PRO A 54 16.14 3.27 4.65
CA PRO A 54 17.46 2.76 5.06
C PRO A 54 17.67 2.76 6.58
N ASP A 55 17.23 3.80 7.27
CA ASP A 55 17.42 3.96 8.71
C ASP A 55 16.70 2.91 9.58
N SER A 56 15.69 2.23 9.04
CA SER A 56 14.86 1.30 9.82
C SER A 56 14.72 -0.08 9.20
N ASP A 57 15.52 -0.40 8.18
CA ASP A 57 15.47 -1.66 7.42
C ASP A 57 14.04 -2.10 7.07
N THR A 58 13.18 -1.12 6.76
CA THR A 58 11.77 -1.34 6.46
C THR A 58 11.56 -1.09 4.98
N GLY A 59 11.09 -2.10 4.26
CA GLY A 59 10.79 -2.01 2.84
C GLY A 59 9.37 -2.46 2.50
N TYR A 60 8.88 -1.97 1.37
CA TYR A 60 7.64 -2.45 0.75
C TYR A 60 7.78 -2.39 -0.77
N TYR A 61 7.01 -3.22 -1.46
CA TYR A 61 6.81 -3.07 -2.90
C TYR A 61 5.46 -2.44 -3.18
N PHE A 62 5.45 -1.38 -3.98
CA PHE A 62 4.26 -0.69 -4.44
C PHE A 62 4.00 -1.12 -5.88
N VAL A 63 2.87 -1.75 -6.13
CA VAL A 63 2.55 -2.33 -7.44
C VAL A 63 1.25 -1.71 -7.97
N PHE A 64 1.36 -0.96 -9.06
CA PHE A 64 0.22 -0.37 -9.79
C PHE A 64 -0.26 -1.33 -10.87
N ILE A 65 -1.36 -2.02 -10.61
CA ILE A 65 -1.73 -3.23 -11.36
C ILE A 65 -3.23 -3.28 -11.64
N ASP A 66 -3.60 -3.68 -12.85
CA ASP A 66 -4.98 -4.07 -13.17
C ASP A 66 -5.24 -5.47 -12.60
N TRP A 67 -5.60 -5.50 -11.32
CA TRP A 67 -5.66 -6.72 -10.53
C TRP A 67 -6.72 -7.71 -11.03
N HIS A 68 -7.83 -7.20 -11.57
CA HIS A 68 -8.95 -8.03 -12.05
C HIS A 68 -9.12 -8.01 -13.57
N GLN A 69 -8.20 -7.39 -14.32
CA GLN A 69 -8.24 -7.30 -15.79
C GLN A 69 -9.54 -6.65 -16.30
N ASN A 70 -9.94 -5.57 -15.64
CA ASN A 70 -11.16 -4.85 -15.93
C ASN A 70 -10.93 -3.32 -16.00
N ASP A 71 -9.69 -2.94 -16.34
CA ASP A 71 -9.21 -1.55 -16.45
C ASP A 71 -9.37 -0.73 -15.16
N ASN A 72 -9.49 -1.42 -14.02
CA ASN A 72 -9.50 -0.80 -12.70
C ASN A 72 -8.19 -1.11 -11.99
N TYR A 73 -7.37 -0.08 -11.83
CA TYR A 73 -6.06 -0.24 -11.22
C TYR A 73 -6.14 -0.25 -9.70
N TYR A 74 -5.18 -0.94 -9.11
CA TYR A 74 -4.96 -1.04 -7.68
C TYR A 74 -3.55 -0.56 -7.39
N LEU A 75 -3.38 0.13 -6.27
CA LEU A 75 -2.13 0.17 -5.55
C LEU A 75 -2.12 -1.01 -4.58
N VAL A 76 -1.34 -2.04 -4.91
CA VAL A 76 -1.09 -3.17 -4.03
C VAL A 76 0.26 -2.99 -3.37
N VAL A 77 0.28 -2.92 -2.04
CA VAL A 77 1.50 -2.79 -1.25
C VAL A 77 1.84 -4.16 -0.68
N TYR A 78 3.00 -4.71 -1.05
CA TYR A 78 3.51 -5.97 -0.51
C TYR A 78 4.56 -5.73 0.57
N ALA A 79 4.60 -6.63 1.55
CA ALA A 79 5.76 -6.76 2.45
C ALA A 79 7.05 -6.98 1.64
N HIS A 80 8.19 -6.55 2.18
CA HIS A 80 9.47 -6.63 1.48
C HIS A 80 9.92 -8.07 1.16
N ASP A 81 9.55 -9.04 2.00
CA ASP A 81 9.77 -10.47 1.74
C ASP A 81 8.77 -11.07 0.73
N ARG A 82 7.83 -10.26 0.23
CA ARG A 82 6.73 -10.61 -0.69
C ARG A 82 5.79 -11.70 -0.14
N SER A 83 5.83 -11.97 1.16
CA SER A 83 5.04 -13.03 1.80
C SER A 83 3.54 -12.72 1.87
N THR A 84 3.19 -11.43 1.91
CA THR A 84 1.80 -10.97 2.02
C THR A 84 1.64 -9.59 1.40
N THR A 85 0.42 -9.28 0.96
CA THR A 85 -0.01 -7.90 0.76
C THR A 85 -0.20 -7.25 2.12
N CYS A 86 0.24 -6.01 2.28
CA CYS A 86 0.01 -5.14 3.43
C CYS A 86 -1.26 -4.30 3.25
N ALA A 87 -1.48 -3.79 2.04
CA ALA A 87 -2.67 -3.03 1.66
C ALA A 87 -3.03 -3.26 0.19
N GLU A 88 -4.32 -3.21 -0.12
CA GLU A 88 -4.88 -3.27 -1.47
C GLU A 88 -5.84 -2.10 -1.60
N ILE A 89 -5.46 -1.10 -2.40
CA ILE A 89 -6.18 0.18 -2.46
C ILE A 89 -6.60 0.44 -3.90
N ARG A 90 -7.90 0.60 -4.12
CA ARG A 90 -8.45 0.94 -5.44
C ARG A 90 -9.30 2.19 -5.44
N GLN A 91 -9.76 2.63 -4.28
CA GLN A 91 -10.76 3.67 -4.16
C GLN A 91 -10.06 5.01 -3.96
N ILE A 92 -10.41 5.97 -4.82
CA ILE A 92 -10.06 7.37 -4.65
C ILE A 92 -11.36 8.13 -4.41
N GLN A 93 -11.36 9.05 -3.46
CA GLN A 93 -12.47 9.96 -3.19
C GLN A 93 -11.97 11.39 -3.07
N GLU A 94 -12.78 12.34 -3.54
CA GLU A 94 -12.56 13.77 -3.31
C GLU A 94 -12.98 14.11 -1.87
N ILE A 95 -12.08 14.65 -1.07
CA ILE A 95 -12.32 15.11 0.30
C ILE A 95 -11.68 16.49 0.44
N ASP A 96 -12.46 17.48 0.84
CA ASP A 96 -12.02 18.88 0.97
C ASP A 96 -11.33 19.43 -0.30
N GLY A 97 -11.84 19.04 -1.48
CA GLY A 97 -11.30 19.45 -2.78
C GLY A 97 -9.94 18.84 -3.14
N ALA A 98 -9.57 17.71 -2.52
CA ALA A 98 -8.41 16.94 -2.91
C ALA A 98 -8.69 15.44 -3.01
N PRO A 99 -8.05 14.73 -3.95
CA PRO A 99 -8.18 13.28 -4.06
C PRO A 99 -7.45 12.57 -2.93
N HIS A 100 -8.11 11.56 -2.34
CA HIS A 100 -7.60 10.72 -1.28
C HIS A 100 -7.76 9.23 -1.61
N LEU A 101 -6.72 8.44 -1.35
CA LEU A 101 -6.81 6.99 -1.27
C LEU A 101 -7.63 6.60 -0.06
N ILE A 102 -8.61 5.72 -0.27
CA ILE A 102 -9.49 5.22 0.78
C ILE A 102 -9.20 3.73 1.00
N TRP A 103 -8.82 3.39 2.22
CA TRP A 103 -8.57 2.00 2.61
C TRP A 103 -9.26 1.67 3.92
N THR A 104 -9.91 0.51 4.01
CA THR A 104 -10.58 0.05 5.23
C THR A 104 -9.95 -1.23 5.74
N TYR A 105 -9.58 -1.25 7.02
CA TYR A 105 -9.10 -2.44 7.68
C TYR A 105 -10.21 -3.48 7.81
N LYS A 106 -10.03 -4.62 7.14
CA LYS A 106 -10.95 -5.75 7.16
C LYS A 106 -10.15 -7.03 7.42
N PRO A 107 -9.92 -7.42 8.68
CA PRO A 107 -9.28 -8.69 8.99
C PRO A 107 -10.20 -9.85 8.64
N PHE A 108 -9.66 -10.87 7.96
CA PHE A 108 -10.37 -12.07 7.51
C PHE A 108 -9.75 -13.37 8.07
N LYS A 109 -9.21 -13.32 9.29
CA LYS A 109 -8.62 -14.51 9.93
C LYS A 109 -9.74 -15.44 10.44
N ARG A 110 -9.54 -16.75 10.32
CA ARG A 110 -10.52 -17.79 10.72
C ARG A 110 -10.34 -18.23 12.18
N ASP A 111 -9.93 -17.32 13.05
CA ASP A 111 -9.62 -17.60 14.47
C ASP A 111 -10.63 -17.00 15.46
N GLY A 112 -11.70 -16.36 14.94
CA GLY A 112 -12.72 -15.71 15.76
C GLY A 112 -12.28 -14.41 16.43
N LYS A 113 -11.05 -13.91 16.19
CA LYS A 113 -10.52 -12.73 16.88
C LYS A 113 -10.46 -11.46 16.03
N ASN A 114 -11.20 -11.41 14.93
CA ASN A 114 -11.22 -10.26 14.02
C ASN A 114 -11.72 -8.98 14.70
N ASP A 115 -12.67 -9.08 15.64
CA ASP A 115 -13.20 -7.91 16.34
C ASP A 115 -12.18 -7.28 17.28
N GLN A 116 -11.36 -8.09 17.96
CA GLN A 116 -10.25 -7.60 18.77
C GLN A 116 -9.22 -6.85 17.92
N ARG A 117 -8.87 -7.39 16.75
CA ARG A 117 -7.95 -6.74 15.80
C ARG A 117 -8.53 -5.41 15.31
N LYS A 118 -9.81 -5.37 14.94
CA LYS A 118 -10.50 -4.14 14.52
C LYS A 118 -10.52 -3.08 15.62
N ALA A 119 -10.83 -3.49 16.85
CA ALA A 119 -10.86 -2.58 18.00
C ALA A 119 -9.47 -1.98 18.26
N TYR A 120 -8.42 -2.80 18.27
CA TYR A 120 -7.05 -2.33 18.41
C TYR A 120 -6.63 -1.39 17.27
N PHE A 121 -6.92 -1.75 16.02
CA PHE A 121 -6.62 -0.88 14.87
C PHE A 121 -7.32 0.47 15.00
N LYS A 122 -8.60 0.48 15.38
CA LYS A 122 -9.38 1.71 15.61
C LYS A 122 -8.80 2.54 16.75
N GLN A 123 -8.34 1.92 17.83
CA GLN A 123 -7.69 2.63 18.94
C GLN A 123 -6.40 3.34 18.49
N MET A 124 -5.60 2.70 17.64
CA MET A 124 -4.33 3.25 17.15
C MET A 124 -4.48 4.33 16.06
N PHE A 125 -5.54 4.26 15.25
CA PHE A 125 -5.76 5.16 14.10
C PHE A 125 -6.95 6.09 14.22
N GLY A 126 -7.76 5.98 15.27
CA GLY A 126 -9.04 6.70 15.42
C GLY A 126 -10.18 6.14 14.55
N SER A 127 -9.85 5.44 13.46
CA SER A 127 -10.82 4.90 12.50
C SER A 127 -10.32 3.57 11.90
N THR A 128 -11.27 2.74 11.47
CA THR A 128 -10.96 1.55 10.65
C THR A 128 -10.81 1.90 9.17
N THR A 129 -11.22 3.10 8.76
CA THR A 129 -11.05 3.63 7.40
C THR A 129 -10.02 4.74 7.44
N ILE A 130 -8.98 4.58 6.63
CA ILE A 130 -7.87 5.52 6.48
C ILE A 130 -8.03 6.27 5.17
N GLN A 131 -7.72 7.56 5.23
CA GLN A 131 -7.72 8.48 4.10
C GLN A 131 -6.28 8.98 3.94
N ILE A 132 -5.68 8.76 2.78
CA ILE A 132 -4.32 9.22 2.46
C ILE A 132 -4.43 10.15 1.26
N LYS A 133 -4.13 11.43 1.46
CA LYS A 133 -4.15 12.43 0.39
C LYS A 133 -3.17 12.02 -0.71
N LEU A 134 -3.61 12.02 -1.96
CA LEU A 134 -2.71 11.79 -3.08
C LEU A 134 -1.75 12.98 -3.19
N PRO A 135 -0.46 12.74 -3.48
CA PRO A 135 0.47 13.81 -3.80
C PRO A 135 -0.02 14.53 -5.06
N SER A 136 0.06 15.85 -5.06
CA SER A 136 -0.20 16.71 -6.23
C SER A 136 1.07 17.04 -7.03
N SER A 137 2.24 16.69 -6.49
CA SER A 137 3.53 16.83 -7.13
C SER A 137 4.55 15.83 -6.56
N ALA A 138 5.69 15.66 -7.23
CA ALA A 138 6.78 14.80 -6.77
C ALA A 138 7.35 15.21 -5.40
N LEU A 139 7.23 16.48 -5.01
CA LEU A 139 7.70 17.00 -3.71
C LEU A 139 6.85 16.49 -2.52
N GLU A 140 5.61 16.08 -2.77
CA GLU A 140 4.71 15.59 -1.72
C GLU A 140 4.80 14.07 -1.51
N VAL A 141 5.57 13.36 -2.36
CA VAL A 141 5.66 11.89 -2.35
C VAL A 141 6.24 11.38 -1.04
N GLU A 142 7.25 12.01 -0.45
CA GLU A 142 7.82 11.57 0.83
C GLU A 142 6.77 11.53 1.94
N LYS A 143 5.91 12.55 2.03
CA LYS A 143 4.81 12.62 2.99
C LYS A 143 3.79 11.51 2.72
N PHE A 144 3.43 11.31 1.46
CA PHE A 144 2.53 10.23 1.03
C PHE A 144 3.09 8.85 1.44
N LEU A 145 4.36 8.58 1.15
CA LEU A 145 5.04 7.33 1.53
C LEU A 145 5.02 7.13 3.04
N GLY A 146 5.28 8.16 3.83
CA GLY A 146 5.17 8.09 5.29
C GLY A 146 3.80 7.65 5.79
N GLN A 147 2.72 8.13 5.16
CA GLN A 147 1.36 7.70 5.50
C GLN A 147 1.08 6.26 5.10
N VAL A 148 1.55 5.81 3.92
CA VAL A 148 1.36 4.42 3.46
C VAL A 148 2.21 3.43 4.27
N PHE A 149 3.44 3.79 4.63
CA PHE A 149 4.29 2.98 5.52
C PHE A 149 3.63 2.81 6.89
N LYS A 150 3.12 3.91 7.47
CA LYS A 150 2.40 3.87 8.75
C LYS A 150 1.16 2.98 8.66
N LEU A 151 0.39 3.07 7.57
CA LEU A 151 -0.73 2.17 7.28
C LEU A 151 -0.30 0.70 7.34
N CYS A 152 0.77 0.33 6.63
CA CYS A 152 1.25 -1.04 6.55
C CYS A 152 1.73 -1.57 7.92
N GLN A 153 2.55 -0.80 8.63
CA GLN A 153 3.07 -1.17 9.94
C GLN A 153 1.94 -1.41 10.94
N ASN A 154 1.00 -0.48 11.04
CA ASN A 154 -0.09 -0.58 11.99
C ASN A 154 -1.07 -1.71 11.64
N ARG A 155 -1.31 -1.98 10.34
CA ARG A 155 -2.06 -3.17 9.91
C ARG A 155 -1.36 -4.45 10.40
N LEU A 156 -0.04 -4.55 10.26
CA LEU A 156 0.72 -5.73 10.69
C LEU A 156 0.70 -5.88 12.22
N MET A 157 0.81 -4.77 12.96
CA MET A 157 0.68 -4.78 14.42
C MET A 157 -0.72 -5.24 14.87
N ALA A 158 -1.77 -4.73 14.24
CA ALA A 158 -3.14 -5.13 14.53
C ALA A 158 -3.40 -6.62 14.24
N ASP A 159 -2.81 -7.16 13.17
CA ASP A 159 -2.95 -8.59 12.86
C ASP A 159 -2.33 -9.50 13.94
N ARG A 160 -1.25 -9.05 14.59
CA ARG A 160 -0.49 -9.79 15.61
C ARG A 160 -0.95 -9.58 17.05
N ILE A 161 -1.86 -8.63 17.31
CA ILE A 161 -2.20 -8.24 18.69
C ILE A 161 -2.69 -9.42 19.54
N VAL A 162 -3.42 -10.35 18.94
CA VAL A 162 -4.02 -11.51 19.62
C VAL A 162 -3.06 -12.66 19.90
N GLU A 163 -1.82 -12.54 19.42
CA GLU A 163 -0.70 -13.43 19.75
C GLU A 163 0.07 -12.90 20.96
N LYS A 164 0.16 -11.56 21.10
CA LYS A 164 0.79 -10.91 22.25
C LYS A 164 0.01 -11.13 23.56
N PHE A 165 -1.32 -11.20 23.49
CA PHE A 165 -2.19 -11.51 24.65
C PHE A 165 -2.25 -13.00 25.04
N LYS A 166 -1.44 -13.87 24.42
CA LYS A 166 -1.33 -15.29 24.83
C LYS A 166 -0.15 -15.56 25.79
N LEU A 167 0.62 -14.53 26.13
CA LEU A 167 1.75 -14.59 27.06
C LEU A 167 1.38 -13.89 28.38
N GLU A 168 0.30 -14.35 29.02
CA GLU A 168 0.00 -14.10 30.44
C GLU A 168 -0.59 -15.38 31.04
#